data_AF-A0A3A6DUU4-F1
#
_entry.id   AF-A0A3A6DUU4-F1
#
_cell.length_a   1.000
_cell.length_b   1.000
_cell.length_c   1.000
_cell.angle_alpha   90.00
_cell.angle_beta   90.00
_cell.angle_gamma   90.00
#
_symmetry.space_group_name_H-M   'P 1'
#
loop_
_entity.id
_entity.type
_entity.pdbx_description
1 polymer ?
#
loop_
_entity_poly.entity_id
_entity_poly.type
_entity_poly.pdbx_seq_one_letter_code
_entity_poly.pdbx_strand_id
1 'polypeptide(L)'
;MPIPCPHFKITIVKRSQGHSAVAGAAYQSGERLFSEYDQKTKFYNKKKELVHAEVMLPSHAPPGFADRATLWNAVEAVENQWNSQLARRIVLAFPVEVPKEQYLSMIQEFCQEQFVSKGMIADFAIHDKGDGNPHAHILLTLRAMDEHGKWLPKARKVYDLDENGERILLPSGNWKCHKENTVDWNDQKYAEIWRHSWETITNRYLEAAGRPERVDLRSFERQGIQQIPTVHLGPAAHQMEKRGVETFLGNLNRDIRAANSLMQSIRSAIRGLQRWIADLTEKKQLLLDALEKAKEPTLSDLLVDYFNLRNEQRSDWSGKAKLKCTVRDFEEVKRAVDYLKAHSLNTVEDLNAAIKDLSQTAAPLRKQLKLNENRMRAIAQIKDAAAVHAKLKPVHDTFIKKNFNLTKDAYAAQHKDELDAFNKAVRTLMKLNGSTAVNFSALDAEFSALQSGSAELRTQLETLQPDISALKNIRKYIDMVLNKQQLSAPGGKTPEKESVLKKLEEAKAAQFQKKAEQKNHTQEL
;
A
#
# COMPACT_ATOMS: atom_id res chain seq x y z
N MET A 1 -16.23 -10.35 21.69
CA MET A 1 -16.55 -11.44 20.73
C MET A 1 -18.05 -11.67 20.74
N PRO A 2 -18.74 -11.72 19.60
CA PRO A 2 -20.15 -12.04 19.58
C PRO A 2 -20.37 -13.51 19.97
N ILE A 3 -21.33 -13.78 20.85
CA ILE A 3 -21.78 -15.14 21.19
C ILE A 3 -23.12 -15.45 20.53
N PRO A 4 -23.51 -16.74 20.40
CA PRO A 4 -24.77 -17.12 19.78
C PRO A 4 -25.96 -16.39 20.43
N CYS A 5 -26.92 -15.97 19.59
CA CYS A 5 -28.15 -15.33 20.02
C CYS A 5 -28.86 -16.22 21.08
N PRO A 6 -28.95 -15.78 22.35
CA PRO A 6 -29.53 -16.60 23.40
C PRO A 6 -31.04 -16.79 23.16
N HIS A 7 -31.56 -17.92 23.61
CA HIS A 7 -32.99 -18.21 23.48
C HIS A 7 -33.81 -17.14 24.20
N PHE A 8 -34.85 -16.62 23.54
CA PHE A 8 -35.85 -15.75 24.16
C PHE A 8 -37.19 -16.00 23.45
N LYS A 9 -38.14 -16.63 24.15
CA LYS A 9 -39.42 -17.05 23.61
C LYS A 9 -40.55 -16.50 24.46
N ILE A 10 -41.49 -15.82 23.82
CA ILE A 10 -42.71 -15.30 24.44
C ILE A 10 -43.88 -16.13 23.93
N THR A 11 -44.71 -16.65 24.83
CA THR A 11 -45.96 -17.35 24.49
C THR A 11 -47.08 -16.94 25.44
N ILE A 12 -48.32 -17.24 25.06
CA ILE A 12 -49.49 -17.08 25.93
C ILE A 12 -49.96 -18.45 26.38
N VAL A 13 -50.23 -18.59 27.67
CA VAL A 13 -50.87 -19.77 28.26
C VAL A 13 -52.37 -19.67 27.97
N LYS A 14 -52.87 -20.49 27.04
CA LYS A 14 -54.27 -20.44 26.58
C LYS A 14 -55.03 -21.68 27.04
N ARG A 15 -56.18 -21.48 27.68
CA ARG A 15 -57.04 -22.58 28.12
C ARG A 15 -57.58 -23.40 26.95
N SER A 16 -57.87 -22.75 25.82
CA SER A 16 -58.33 -23.42 24.59
C SER A 16 -57.32 -24.42 24.00
N GLN A 17 -56.04 -24.34 24.41
CA GLN A 17 -54.99 -25.29 24.02
C GLN A 17 -54.78 -26.37 25.10
N GLY A 18 -55.66 -26.47 26.09
CA GLY A 18 -55.54 -27.39 27.22
C GLY A 18 -54.49 -26.97 28.24
N HIS A 19 -54.00 -25.74 28.20
CA HIS A 19 -53.00 -25.25 29.16
C HIS A 19 -53.65 -24.72 30.44
N SER A 20 -52.91 -24.77 31.55
CA SER A 20 -53.30 -24.23 32.85
C SER A 20 -52.18 -23.37 33.43
N ALA A 21 -52.54 -22.27 34.10
CA ALA A 21 -51.60 -21.42 34.80
C ALA A 21 -50.99 -22.15 36.02
N VAL A 22 -51.81 -22.81 36.83
CA VAL A 22 -51.36 -23.62 37.98
C VAL A 22 -50.42 -24.74 37.53
N ALA A 23 -50.75 -25.43 36.44
CA ALA A 23 -49.85 -26.45 35.88
C ALA A 23 -48.52 -25.87 35.41
N GLY A 24 -48.56 -24.70 34.76
CA GLY A 24 -47.37 -23.98 34.33
C GLY A 24 -46.48 -23.52 35.49
N ALA A 25 -47.08 -23.07 36.59
CA ALA A 25 -46.40 -22.62 37.79
C ALA A 25 -45.79 -23.79 38.57
N ALA A 26 -46.52 -24.90 38.70
CA ALA A 26 -46.00 -26.14 39.28
C ALA A 26 -44.84 -26.73 38.46
N TYR A 27 -44.93 -26.65 37.12
CA TYR A 27 -43.88 -27.14 36.24
C TYR A 27 -42.56 -26.38 36.43
N GLN A 28 -42.61 -25.04 36.51
CA GLN A 28 -41.39 -24.25 36.62
C GLN A 28 -40.82 -24.20 38.04
N SER A 29 -41.65 -24.23 39.08
CA SER A 29 -41.18 -24.22 40.48
C SER A 29 -40.83 -25.61 41.01
N GLY A 30 -41.31 -26.68 40.39
CA GLY A 30 -41.20 -28.04 40.95
C GLY A 30 -42.06 -28.24 42.22
N GLU A 31 -42.96 -27.31 42.53
CA GLU A 31 -43.90 -27.39 43.64
C GLU A 31 -45.10 -28.28 43.30
N ARG A 32 -45.79 -28.76 44.34
CA ARG A 32 -47.03 -29.53 44.23
C ARG A 32 -48.20 -28.57 44.46
N LEU A 33 -48.88 -28.18 43.39
CA LEU A 33 -49.95 -27.18 43.44
C LEU A 33 -51.31 -27.82 43.12
N PHE A 34 -52.33 -27.52 43.90
CA PHE A 34 -53.70 -27.92 43.58
C PHE A 34 -54.38 -26.88 42.70
N SER A 35 -55.02 -27.32 41.62
CA SER A 35 -55.78 -26.49 40.70
C SER A 35 -57.27 -26.63 41.01
N GLU A 36 -57.90 -25.55 41.45
CA GLU A 36 -59.34 -25.50 41.75
C GLU A 36 -60.19 -25.59 40.47
N TYR A 37 -59.68 -25.12 39.34
CA TYR A 37 -60.43 -25.14 38.08
C TYR A 37 -60.71 -26.56 37.58
N ASP A 38 -59.71 -27.45 37.61
CA ASP A 38 -59.84 -28.83 37.11
C ASP A 38 -59.74 -29.90 38.21
N GLN A 39 -59.73 -29.48 39.47
CA GLN A 39 -59.71 -30.32 40.68
C GLN A 39 -58.56 -31.33 40.68
N LYS A 40 -57.40 -30.96 40.13
CA LYS A 40 -56.23 -31.83 40.00
C LYS A 40 -55.02 -31.23 40.68
N THR A 41 -54.27 -32.09 41.37
CA THR A 41 -52.91 -31.75 41.82
C THR A 41 -51.95 -31.79 40.64
N LYS A 42 -51.20 -30.70 40.45
CA LYS A 42 -50.15 -30.53 39.45
C LYS A 42 -48.80 -30.71 40.14
N PHE A 43 -48.02 -31.67 39.68
CA PHE A 43 -46.69 -31.93 40.22
C PHE A 43 -45.79 -32.47 39.12
N TYR A 44 -44.65 -31.79 38.94
CA TYR A 44 -43.64 -32.17 37.97
C TYR A 44 -42.30 -32.20 38.71
N ASN A 45 -41.70 -33.39 38.81
CA ASN A 45 -40.45 -33.54 39.56
C ASN A 45 -39.28 -32.88 38.82
N LYS A 46 -39.08 -31.59 39.08
CA LYS A 46 -38.04 -30.73 38.49
C LYS A 46 -36.99 -30.23 39.48
N LYS A 47 -37.08 -30.65 40.75
CA LYS A 47 -36.23 -30.14 41.84
C LYS A 47 -34.72 -30.28 41.58
N LYS A 48 -34.28 -31.32 40.86
CA LYS A 48 -32.86 -31.51 40.53
C LYS A 48 -32.31 -30.50 39.52
N GLU A 49 -33.17 -29.88 38.74
CA GLU A 49 -32.82 -28.91 37.70
C GLU A 49 -33.06 -27.46 38.18
N LEU A 50 -33.67 -27.28 39.36
CA LEU A 50 -34.11 -25.99 39.87
C LEU A 50 -33.00 -25.31 40.69
N VAL A 51 -32.64 -24.10 40.30
CA VAL A 51 -31.67 -23.25 41.01
C VAL A 51 -32.39 -22.30 41.96
N HIS A 52 -33.43 -21.62 41.50
CA HIS A 52 -34.21 -20.65 42.27
C HIS A 52 -35.64 -20.54 41.74
N ALA A 53 -36.60 -20.23 42.59
CA ALA A 53 -37.97 -19.86 42.20
C ALA A 53 -38.52 -18.77 43.11
N GLU A 54 -39.19 -17.79 42.54
CA GLU A 54 -39.67 -16.60 43.26
C GLU A 54 -40.89 -15.99 42.58
N VAL A 55 -41.75 -15.34 43.37
CA VAL A 55 -42.86 -14.52 42.88
C VAL A 55 -42.62 -13.08 43.31
N MET A 56 -42.42 -12.20 42.33
CA MET A 56 -42.26 -10.76 42.54
C MET A 56 -43.59 -10.04 42.36
N LEU A 57 -43.95 -9.22 43.35
CA LEU A 57 -45.22 -8.52 43.42
C LEU A 57 -45.03 -7.00 43.22
N PRO A 58 -45.92 -6.31 42.49
CA PRO A 58 -46.00 -4.86 42.53
C PRO A 58 -46.54 -4.41 43.90
N SER A 59 -46.29 -3.15 44.28
CA SER A 59 -46.62 -2.64 45.62
C SER A 59 -48.10 -2.73 46.00
N HIS A 60 -49.01 -2.71 45.03
CA HIS A 60 -50.46 -2.78 45.22
C HIS A 60 -51.04 -4.19 45.10
N ALA A 61 -50.22 -5.21 44.80
CA ALA A 61 -50.69 -6.59 44.79
C ALA A 61 -50.85 -7.11 46.24
N PRO A 62 -51.90 -7.90 46.53
CA PRO A 62 -52.06 -8.55 47.82
C PRO A 62 -50.83 -9.39 48.20
N PRO A 63 -50.28 -9.26 49.43
CA PRO A 63 -49.10 -10.02 49.86
C PRO A 63 -49.29 -11.55 49.77
N GLY A 64 -50.54 -12.03 49.92
CA GLY A 64 -50.89 -13.45 49.77
C GLY A 64 -50.60 -14.01 48.37
N PHE A 65 -50.47 -13.18 47.34
CA PHE A 65 -50.06 -13.63 46.00
C PHE A 65 -48.57 -13.95 45.88
N ALA A 66 -47.77 -13.75 46.93
CA ALA A 66 -46.43 -14.32 47.00
C ALA A 66 -46.50 -15.87 47.06
N ASP A 67 -47.61 -16.42 47.56
CA ASP A 67 -47.91 -17.84 47.45
C ASP A 67 -48.42 -18.20 46.05
N ARG A 68 -47.70 -19.12 45.40
CA ARG A 68 -47.92 -19.51 44.01
C ARG A 68 -49.26 -20.20 43.81
N ALA A 69 -49.72 -21.01 44.77
CA ALA A 69 -51.02 -21.66 44.69
C ALA A 69 -52.16 -20.62 44.75
N THR A 70 -52.06 -19.67 45.67
CA THR A 70 -53.03 -18.59 45.85
C THR A 70 -53.11 -17.70 44.61
N LEU A 71 -51.98 -17.23 44.09
CA LEU A 71 -51.92 -16.38 42.90
C LEU A 71 -52.57 -17.06 41.69
N TRP A 72 -52.11 -18.26 41.32
CA TRP A 72 -52.52 -18.86 40.06
C TRP A 72 -53.93 -19.44 40.09
N ASN A 73 -54.45 -19.85 41.25
CA ASN A 73 -55.88 -20.15 41.38
C ASN A 73 -56.73 -18.89 41.28
N ALA A 74 -56.29 -17.76 41.86
CA ALA A 74 -57.00 -16.48 41.70
C ALA A 74 -57.04 -16.03 40.22
N VAL A 75 -55.96 -16.24 39.47
CA VAL A 75 -55.91 -15.99 38.02
C VAL A 75 -56.87 -16.91 37.27
N GLU A 76 -56.88 -18.22 37.55
CA GLU A 76 -57.79 -19.18 36.91
C GLU A 76 -59.27 -18.85 37.21
N ALA A 77 -59.56 -18.36 38.42
CA ALA A 77 -60.91 -18.00 38.85
C ALA A 77 -61.45 -16.74 38.14
N VAL A 78 -60.63 -15.69 37.98
CA VAL A 78 -61.05 -14.46 37.28
C VAL A 78 -61.13 -14.64 35.76
N GLU A 79 -60.35 -15.59 35.22
CA GLU A 79 -60.41 -16.01 33.83
C GLU A 79 -61.46 -17.11 33.65
N ASN A 80 -62.73 -16.76 33.49
CA ASN A 80 -63.83 -17.74 33.53
C ASN A 80 -64.30 -18.29 32.16
N GLN A 81 -63.61 -17.98 31.05
CA GLN A 81 -64.02 -18.42 29.70
C GLN A 81 -63.21 -19.62 29.21
N TRP A 82 -63.82 -20.52 28.43
CA TRP A 82 -63.14 -21.72 27.91
C TRP A 82 -61.89 -21.40 27.07
N ASN A 83 -61.85 -20.22 26.44
CA ASN A 83 -60.74 -19.74 25.61
C ASN A 83 -59.88 -18.66 26.30
N SER A 84 -60.00 -18.50 27.63
CA SER A 84 -59.23 -17.53 28.39
C SER A 84 -57.73 -17.64 28.17
N GLN A 85 -57.08 -16.48 28.12
CA GLN A 85 -55.63 -16.34 28.17
C GLN A 85 -55.23 -16.14 29.63
N LEU A 86 -54.51 -17.09 30.21
CA LEU A 86 -54.31 -17.19 31.65
C LEU A 86 -53.07 -16.42 32.11
N ALA A 87 -51.97 -16.57 31.37
CA ALA A 87 -50.70 -15.94 31.68
C ALA A 87 -49.90 -15.70 30.40
N ARG A 88 -48.91 -14.81 30.46
CA ARG A 88 -47.82 -14.78 29.48
C ARG A 88 -46.64 -15.57 30.03
N ARG A 89 -46.04 -16.40 29.19
CA ARG A 89 -44.81 -17.12 29.50
C ARG A 89 -43.66 -16.53 28.71
N ILE A 90 -42.55 -16.27 29.39
CA ILE A 90 -41.26 -15.96 28.77
C ILE A 90 -40.29 -17.08 29.16
N VAL A 91 -39.57 -17.62 28.19
CA VAL A 91 -38.46 -18.54 28.42
C VAL A 91 -37.22 -17.91 27.82
N LEU A 92 -36.20 -17.69 28.64
CA LEU A 92 -34.96 -17.05 28.24
C LEU A 92 -33.74 -17.82 28.74
N ALA A 93 -32.63 -17.78 27.99
CA ALA A 93 -31.38 -18.41 28.37
C ALA A 93 -30.41 -17.40 29.01
N PHE A 94 -29.60 -17.89 29.94
CA PHE A 94 -28.44 -17.16 30.46
C PHE A 94 -27.20 -17.56 29.67
N PRO A 95 -26.31 -16.63 29.30
CA PRO A 95 -24.99 -17.00 28.81
C PRO A 95 -24.20 -17.70 29.91
N VAL A 96 -23.55 -18.81 29.56
CA VAL A 96 -22.72 -19.60 30.50
C VAL A 96 -21.45 -18.84 30.92
N GLU A 97 -21.09 -17.81 30.18
CA GLU A 97 -19.97 -16.91 30.45
C GLU A 97 -20.25 -15.95 31.62
N VAL A 98 -21.53 -15.72 31.96
CA VAL A 98 -21.90 -14.96 33.16
C VAL A 98 -21.77 -15.86 34.39
N PRO A 99 -21.14 -15.40 35.50
CA PRO A 99 -21.06 -16.16 36.75
C PRO A 99 -22.43 -16.58 37.26
N LYS A 100 -22.58 -17.84 37.68
CA LYS A 100 -23.88 -18.43 38.04
C LYS A 100 -24.54 -17.70 39.22
N GLU A 101 -23.73 -17.16 40.12
CA GLU A 101 -24.15 -16.40 41.29
C GLU A 101 -24.91 -15.12 40.89
N GLN A 102 -24.69 -14.60 39.67
CA GLN A 102 -25.34 -13.40 39.17
C GLN A 102 -26.69 -13.66 38.47
N TYR A 103 -27.03 -14.91 38.16
CA TYR A 103 -28.27 -15.24 37.43
C TYR A 103 -29.53 -14.75 38.16
N LEU A 104 -29.54 -14.84 39.49
CA LEU A 104 -30.66 -14.36 40.29
C LEU A 104 -30.82 -12.83 40.18
N SER A 105 -29.73 -12.09 40.36
CA SER A 105 -29.77 -10.62 40.26
C SER A 105 -30.19 -10.16 38.87
N MET A 106 -29.69 -10.82 37.81
CA MET A 106 -30.08 -10.52 36.43
C MET A 106 -31.58 -10.68 36.18
N ILE A 107 -32.15 -11.80 36.62
CA ILE A 107 -33.57 -12.09 36.36
C ILE A 107 -34.48 -11.23 37.24
N GLN A 108 -34.10 -10.96 38.49
CA GLN A 108 -34.83 -10.07 39.38
C GLN A 108 -34.86 -8.65 38.81
N GLU A 109 -33.72 -8.14 38.36
CA GLU A 109 -33.63 -6.82 37.73
C GLU A 109 -34.48 -6.73 36.47
N PHE A 110 -34.38 -7.71 35.57
CA PHE A 110 -35.20 -7.76 34.37
C PHE A 110 -36.69 -7.82 34.68
N CYS A 111 -37.10 -8.67 35.63
CA CYS A 111 -38.49 -8.78 36.07
C CYS A 111 -38.98 -7.49 36.71
N GLN A 112 -38.15 -6.85 37.54
CA GLN A 112 -38.48 -5.60 38.22
C GLN A 112 -38.69 -4.47 37.21
N GLU A 113 -37.71 -4.25 36.32
CA GLU A 113 -37.74 -3.15 35.35
C GLU A 113 -38.85 -3.32 34.31
N GLN A 114 -39.01 -4.53 33.77
CA GLN A 114 -39.87 -4.73 32.60
C GLN A 114 -41.30 -5.13 32.94
N PHE A 115 -41.54 -5.71 34.12
CA PHE A 115 -42.85 -6.27 34.46
C PHE A 115 -43.42 -5.71 35.77
N VAL A 116 -42.73 -5.87 36.88
CA VAL A 116 -43.25 -5.55 38.22
C VAL A 116 -43.48 -4.05 38.38
N SER A 117 -42.56 -3.22 37.91
CA SER A 117 -42.71 -1.75 37.88
C SER A 117 -43.93 -1.29 37.08
N LYS A 118 -44.42 -2.12 36.14
CA LYS A 118 -45.57 -1.84 35.27
C LYS A 118 -46.88 -2.45 35.80
N GLY A 119 -46.85 -3.03 37.00
CA GLY A 119 -48.02 -3.62 37.67
C GLY A 119 -48.30 -5.10 37.34
N MET A 120 -47.42 -5.78 36.62
CA MET A 120 -47.52 -7.24 36.44
C MET A 120 -46.96 -7.97 37.67
N ILE A 121 -47.55 -9.10 38.03
CA ILE A 121 -46.90 -10.06 38.94
C ILE A 121 -46.01 -10.97 38.10
N ALA A 122 -44.77 -11.17 38.54
CA ALA A 122 -43.79 -12.01 37.85
C ALA A 122 -43.40 -13.21 38.71
N ASP A 123 -43.87 -14.39 38.30
CA ASP A 123 -43.44 -15.67 38.85
C ASP A 123 -42.33 -16.23 37.97
N PHE A 124 -41.11 -16.34 38.48
CA PHE A 124 -40.00 -16.92 37.72
C PHE A 124 -39.33 -18.09 38.42
N ALA A 125 -38.67 -18.93 37.63
CA ALA A 125 -37.81 -19.99 38.10
C ALA A 125 -36.58 -20.15 37.19
N ILE A 126 -35.40 -20.29 37.80
CA ILE A 126 -34.11 -20.51 37.14
C ILE A 126 -33.83 -22.00 37.14
N HIS A 127 -33.57 -22.57 35.97
CA HIS A 127 -33.25 -23.97 35.76
C HIS A 127 -31.84 -24.12 35.19
N ASP A 128 -31.04 -25.02 35.76
CA ASP A 128 -29.72 -25.43 35.26
C ASP A 128 -29.53 -26.94 35.51
N LYS A 129 -29.32 -27.70 34.44
CA LYS A 129 -29.11 -29.15 34.49
C LYS A 129 -27.63 -29.53 34.51
N GLY A 130 -26.73 -28.55 34.39
CA GLY A 130 -25.32 -28.78 34.12
C GLY A 130 -25.03 -29.24 32.69
N ASP A 131 -25.98 -29.09 31.77
CA ASP A 131 -25.85 -29.45 30.35
C ASP A 131 -25.42 -28.28 29.45
N GLY A 132 -25.05 -27.15 30.07
CA GLY A 132 -24.63 -25.94 29.37
C GLY A 132 -25.78 -25.06 28.87
N ASN A 133 -27.02 -25.28 29.33
CA ASN A 133 -28.18 -24.45 28.96
C ASN A 133 -28.96 -23.94 30.20
N PRO A 134 -28.35 -23.09 31.04
CA PRO A 134 -29.08 -22.41 32.11
C PRO A 134 -30.14 -21.49 31.50
N HIS A 135 -31.38 -21.57 32.00
CA HIS A 135 -32.50 -20.80 31.49
C HIS A 135 -33.52 -20.46 32.57
N ALA A 136 -34.29 -19.40 32.37
CA ALA A 136 -35.40 -19.04 33.25
C ALA A 136 -36.74 -19.21 32.53
N HIS A 137 -37.75 -19.62 33.30
CA HIS A 137 -39.16 -19.48 32.95
C HIS A 137 -39.73 -18.32 33.74
N ILE A 138 -40.49 -17.44 33.10
CA ILE A 138 -41.23 -16.35 33.73
C ILE A 138 -42.70 -16.49 33.33
N LEU A 139 -43.60 -16.47 34.31
CA LEU A 139 -45.04 -16.38 34.15
C LEU A 139 -45.50 -15.01 34.64
N LEU A 140 -46.22 -14.31 33.77
CA LEU A 140 -46.71 -12.96 34.00
C LEU A 140 -48.23 -12.95 34.00
N THR A 141 -48.82 -12.19 34.92
CA THR A 141 -50.25 -11.92 34.92
C THR A 141 -50.66 -11.08 33.70
N LEU A 142 -51.90 -11.28 33.24
CA LEU A 142 -52.46 -10.59 32.06
C LEU A 142 -53.53 -9.55 32.41
N ARG A 143 -53.81 -9.38 33.72
CA ARG A 143 -54.73 -8.40 34.25
C ARG A 143 -53.98 -7.47 35.18
N ALA A 144 -54.29 -6.18 35.07
CA ALA A 144 -53.91 -5.22 36.08
C ALA A 144 -54.76 -5.40 37.34
N MET A 145 -54.25 -4.89 38.45
CA MET A 145 -55.00 -4.71 39.68
C MET A 145 -55.21 -3.21 39.92
N ASP A 146 -56.26 -2.87 40.66
CA ASP A 146 -56.40 -1.53 41.23
C ASP A 146 -55.55 -1.36 42.49
N GLU A 147 -55.62 -0.17 43.09
CA GLU A 147 -54.88 0.20 44.31
C GLU A 147 -55.25 -0.65 45.54
N HIS A 148 -56.36 -1.38 45.49
CA HIS A 148 -56.81 -2.28 46.55
C HIS A 148 -56.51 -3.75 46.24
N GLY A 149 -55.78 -4.04 45.16
CA GLY A 149 -55.38 -5.39 44.79
C GLY A 149 -56.49 -6.20 44.12
N LYS A 150 -57.55 -5.56 43.62
CA LYS A 150 -58.63 -6.23 42.89
C LYS A 150 -58.33 -6.30 41.40
N TRP A 151 -58.58 -7.46 40.80
CA TRP A 151 -58.40 -7.66 39.36
C TRP A 151 -59.31 -6.75 38.52
N LEU A 152 -58.71 -6.02 37.59
CA LEU A 152 -59.41 -5.23 36.59
C LEU A 152 -59.85 -6.08 35.39
N PRO A 153 -60.89 -5.66 34.64
CA PRO A 153 -61.16 -6.22 33.32
C PRO A 153 -59.94 -6.01 32.42
N LYS A 154 -59.70 -6.93 31.47
CA LYS A 154 -58.60 -6.77 30.48
C LYS A 154 -58.87 -5.63 29.50
N ALA A 155 -60.14 -5.31 29.29
CA ALA A 155 -60.59 -4.30 28.37
C ALA A 155 -62.01 -3.85 28.74
N ARG A 156 -62.36 -2.65 28.32
CA ARG A 156 -63.70 -2.09 28.42
C ARG A 156 -64.25 -1.74 27.03
N LYS A 157 -65.57 -1.69 26.94
CA LYS A 157 -66.28 -1.19 25.76
C LYS A 157 -66.38 0.32 25.87
N VAL A 158 -65.91 1.03 24.84
CA VAL A 158 -65.97 2.50 24.74
C VAL A 158 -66.83 2.86 23.55
N TYR A 159 -67.77 3.80 23.73
CA TYR A 159 -68.61 4.30 22.64
C TYR A 159 -67.87 5.42 21.90
N ASP A 160 -67.93 5.37 20.56
CA ASP A 160 -67.33 6.41 19.73
C ASP A 160 -68.24 7.63 19.74
N LEU A 161 -67.63 8.80 19.96
CA LEU A 161 -68.32 10.08 19.98
C LEU A 161 -68.07 10.85 18.68
N ASP A 162 -69.06 11.62 18.23
CA ASP A 162 -68.93 12.56 17.11
C ASP A 162 -68.29 13.90 17.54
N GLU A 163 -68.24 14.86 16.61
CA GLU A 163 -67.66 16.20 16.84
C GLU A 163 -68.37 16.99 17.96
N ASN A 164 -69.62 16.63 18.30
CA ASN A 164 -70.42 17.27 19.34
C ASN A 164 -70.36 16.53 20.68
N GLY A 165 -69.64 15.41 20.75
CA GLY A 165 -69.55 14.57 21.95
C GLY A 165 -70.75 13.61 22.11
N GLU A 166 -71.59 13.44 21.08
CA GLU A 166 -72.71 12.49 21.11
C GLU A 166 -72.29 11.12 20.58
N ARG A 167 -72.95 10.06 21.03
CA ARG A 167 -72.64 8.69 20.58
C ARG A 167 -73.01 8.52 19.11
N ILE A 168 -72.13 7.90 18.33
CA ILE A 168 -72.38 7.64 16.91
C ILE A 168 -73.34 6.45 16.75
N LEU A 169 -74.51 6.67 16.13
CA LEU A 169 -75.44 5.61 15.77
C LEU A 169 -75.11 5.05 14.38
N LEU A 170 -74.96 3.73 14.25
CA LEU A 170 -74.76 3.08 12.96
C LEU A 170 -76.10 2.87 12.23
N PRO A 171 -76.12 2.72 10.89
CA PRO A 171 -77.34 2.39 10.13
C PRO A 171 -78.07 1.13 10.61
N SER A 172 -77.37 0.23 11.31
CA SER A 172 -77.94 -0.97 11.92
C SER A 172 -78.73 -0.73 13.21
N GLY A 173 -78.79 0.51 13.70
CA GLY A 173 -79.41 0.86 15.00
C GLY A 173 -78.52 0.59 16.22
N ASN A 174 -77.32 0.06 16.02
CA ASN A 174 -76.35 -0.14 17.09
C ASN A 174 -75.44 1.09 17.27
N TRP A 175 -75.07 1.39 18.50
CA TRP A 175 -74.06 2.41 18.79
C TRP A 175 -72.67 1.94 18.35
N LYS A 176 -71.95 2.80 17.64
CA LYS A 176 -70.56 2.57 17.29
C LYS A 176 -69.72 2.54 18.56
N CYS A 177 -68.90 1.51 18.70
CA CYS A 177 -68.06 1.30 19.86
C CYS A 177 -66.82 0.52 19.46
N HIS A 178 -65.76 0.69 20.23
CA HIS A 178 -64.56 -0.12 20.13
C HIS A 178 -64.18 -0.69 21.50
N LYS A 179 -63.26 -1.65 21.47
CA LYS A 179 -62.67 -2.25 22.66
C LYS A 179 -61.39 -1.48 23.00
N GLU A 180 -61.33 -0.95 24.21
CA GLU A 180 -60.12 -0.32 24.75
C GLU A 180 -59.50 -1.26 25.79
N ASN A 181 -58.23 -1.62 25.63
CA ASN A 181 -57.53 -2.44 26.63
C ASN A 181 -57.25 -1.60 27.88
N THR A 182 -57.41 -2.21 29.06
CA THR A 182 -57.16 -1.53 30.34
C THR A 182 -55.68 -1.23 30.55
N VAL A 183 -54.80 -2.06 29.97
CA VAL A 183 -53.35 -1.87 29.94
C VAL A 183 -52.81 -2.22 28.57
N ASP A 184 -51.68 -1.63 28.23
CA ASP A 184 -51.03 -1.80 26.93
C ASP A 184 -50.09 -3.02 26.88
N TRP A 185 -50.02 -3.83 27.94
CA TRP A 185 -49.04 -4.91 28.10
C TRP A 185 -48.98 -5.90 26.92
N ASN A 186 -50.05 -6.02 26.13
CA ASN A 186 -50.16 -6.93 24.98
C ASN A 186 -49.81 -6.27 23.64
N ASP A 187 -49.39 -5.01 23.61
CA ASP A 187 -48.86 -4.37 22.40
C ASP A 187 -47.63 -5.12 21.91
N GLN A 188 -47.61 -5.41 20.61
CA GLN A 188 -46.53 -6.19 19.98
C GLN A 188 -45.14 -5.52 20.12
N LYS A 189 -45.11 -4.18 20.22
CA LYS A 189 -43.87 -3.40 20.43
C LYS A 189 -43.06 -3.89 21.64
N TYR A 190 -43.75 -4.38 22.68
CA TYR A 190 -43.10 -4.82 23.90
C TYR A 190 -42.26 -6.08 23.72
N ALA A 191 -42.56 -6.92 22.73
CA ALA A 191 -41.73 -8.07 22.43
C ALA A 191 -40.30 -7.64 22.04
N GLU A 192 -40.15 -6.56 21.27
CA GLU A 192 -38.84 -6.01 20.93
C GLU A 192 -38.18 -5.33 22.13
N ILE A 193 -38.95 -4.54 22.89
CA ILE A 193 -38.44 -3.85 24.10
C ILE A 193 -37.90 -4.85 25.12
N TRP A 194 -38.63 -5.93 25.42
CA TRP A 194 -38.18 -6.93 26.39
C TRP A 194 -36.97 -7.72 25.89
N ARG A 195 -36.89 -8.04 24.59
CA ARG A 195 -35.70 -8.69 24.02
C ARG A 195 -34.48 -7.77 24.13
N HIS A 196 -34.62 -6.50 23.77
CA HIS A 196 -33.52 -5.55 23.87
C HIS A 196 -33.13 -5.28 25.33
N SER A 197 -34.08 -5.13 26.24
CA SER A 197 -33.77 -4.98 27.67
C SER A 197 -33.00 -6.19 28.22
N TRP A 198 -33.41 -7.42 27.87
CA TRP A 198 -32.65 -8.61 28.26
C TRP A 198 -31.24 -8.64 27.67
N GLU A 199 -31.08 -8.23 26.42
CA GLU A 199 -29.77 -8.04 25.77
C GLU A 199 -28.89 -7.06 26.54
N THR A 200 -29.42 -5.88 26.86
CA THR A 200 -28.70 -4.81 27.58
C THR A 200 -28.28 -5.26 28.97
N ILE A 201 -29.20 -5.87 29.73
CA ILE A 201 -28.90 -6.41 31.07
C ILE A 201 -27.80 -7.46 30.94
N THR A 202 -27.98 -8.45 30.07
CA THR A 202 -27.00 -9.52 29.86
C THR A 202 -25.61 -8.99 29.53
N ASN A 203 -25.53 -8.04 28.58
CA ASN A 203 -24.26 -7.44 28.18
C ASN A 203 -23.59 -6.64 29.30
N ARG A 204 -24.36 -5.94 30.14
CA ARG A 204 -23.82 -5.22 31.30
C ARG A 204 -23.27 -6.18 32.36
N TYR A 205 -23.92 -7.31 32.62
CA TYR A 205 -23.40 -8.32 33.55
C TYR A 205 -22.15 -9.02 33.01
N LEU A 206 -22.12 -9.33 31.69
CA LEU A 206 -20.90 -9.81 31.03
C LEU A 206 -19.74 -8.80 31.20
N GLU A 207 -20.01 -7.51 30.97
CA GLU A 207 -19.03 -6.46 31.14
C GLU A 207 -18.52 -6.33 32.59
N ALA A 208 -19.43 -6.32 33.56
CA ALA A 208 -19.09 -6.26 34.98
C ALA A 208 -18.27 -7.49 35.44
N ALA A 209 -18.49 -8.65 34.81
CA ALA A 209 -17.71 -9.86 35.03
C ALA A 209 -16.37 -9.89 34.26
N GLY A 210 -16.00 -8.81 33.57
CA GLY A 210 -14.74 -8.73 32.79
C GLY A 210 -14.75 -9.62 31.55
N ARG A 211 -15.93 -10.02 31.05
CA ARG A 211 -16.08 -10.91 29.91
C ARG A 211 -16.08 -10.11 28.60
N PRO A 212 -15.26 -10.49 27.59
CA PRO A 212 -15.26 -9.85 26.28
C PRO A 212 -16.46 -10.25 25.41
N GLU A 213 -17.23 -11.27 25.80
CA GLU A 213 -18.41 -11.75 25.08
C GLU A 213 -19.56 -10.74 25.10
N ARG A 214 -20.34 -10.67 24.01
CA ARG A 214 -21.56 -9.85 23.92
C ARG A 214 -22.66 -10.60 23.17
N VAL A 215 -23.90 -10.48 23.65
CA VAL A 215 -25.11 -11.00 23.03
C VAL A 215 -25.75 -9.95 22.13
N ASP A 216 -26.36 -10.40 21.03
CA ASP A 216 -27.26 -9.61 20.19
C ASP A 216 -28.48 -10.48 19.87
N LEU A 217 -29.65 -10.03 20.31
CA LEU A 217 -30.93 -10.74 20.22
C LEU A 217 -31.68 -10.45 18.91
N ARG A 218 -31.11 -9.62 18.02
CA ARG A 218 -31.62 -9.39 16.67
C ARG A 218 -31.31 -10.60 15.78
N SER A 219 -32.04 -10.74 14.68
CA SER A 219 -31.71 -11.76 13.67
C SER A 219 -30.35 -11.48 13.02
N PHE A 220 -29.69 -12.52 12.48
CA PHE A 220 -28.43 -12.34 11.73
C PHE A 220 -28.57 -11.29 10.62
N GLU A 221 -29.71 -11.25 9.94
CA GLU A 221 -30.04 -10.22 8.94
C GLU A 221 -29.97 -8.79 9.52
N ARG A 222 -30.63 -8.53 10.66
CA ARG A 222 -30.60 -7.22 11.33
C ARG A 222 -29.24 -6.87 11.92
N GLN A 223 -28.38 -7.87 12.15
CA GLN A 223 -26.98 -7.67 12.56
C GLN A 223 -26.04 -7.43 11.36
N GLY A 224 -26.52 -7.60 10.11
CA GLY A 224 -25.68 -7.59 8.92
C GLY A 224 -24.77 -8.82 8.80
N ILE A 225 -25.05 -9.87 9.59
CA ILE A 225 -24.31 -11.13 9.58
C ILE A 225 -24.88 -12.00 8.46
N GLN A 226 -24.02 -12.26 7.47
CA GLN A 226 -24.35 -13.10 6.33
C GLN A 226 -24.14 -14.58 6.66
N GLN A 227 -24.97 -15.11 7.57
CA GLN A 227 -25.05 -16.52 7.95
C GLN A 227 -26.50 -16.99 7.93
N ILE A 228 -26.71 -18.25 7.52
CA ILE A 228 -28.01 -18.89 7.52
C ILE A 228 -28.32 -19.37 8.95
N PRO A 229 -29.45 -18.96 9.57
CA PRO A 229 -29.80 -19.40 10.92
C PRO A 229 -30.25 -20.86 10.93
N THR A 230 -29.90 -21.59 11.99
CA THR A 230 -30.37 -22.97 12.20
C THR A 230 -31.85 -23.01 12.60
N VAL A 231 -32.53 -24.10 12.28
CA VAL A 231 -33.92 -24.35 12.66
C VAL A 231 -33.99 -25.04 14.03
N HIS A 232 -34.99 -24.70 14.84
CA HIS A 232 -35.20 -25.34 16.14
C HIS A 232 -35.62 -26.81 15.99
N LEU A 233 -34.81 -27.76 16.48
CA LEU A 233 -35.11 -29.21 16.41
C LEU A 233 -36.31 -29.64 17.24
N GLY A 234 -36.61 -28.94 18.34
CA GLY A 234 -37.58 -29.39 19.33
C GLY A 234 -37.10 -30.58 20.19
N PRO A 235 -37.76 -30.88 21.32
CA PRO A 235 -37.27 -31.87 22.28
C PRO A 235 -37.22 -33.30 21.74
N ALA A 236 -38.23 -33.73 20.97
CA ALA A 236 -38.31 -35.09 20.45
C ALA A 236 -37.18 -35.38 19.45
N ALA A 237 -36.99 -34.51 18.45
CA ALA A 237 -35.92 -34.68 17.47
C ALA A 237 -34.54 -34.58 18.13
N HIS A 238 -34.36 -33.67 19.11
CA HIS A 238 -33.10 -33.60 19.86
C HIS A 238 -32.78 -34.91 20.60
N GLN A 239 -33.77 -35.55 21.22
CA GLN A 239 -33.56 -36.85 21.88
C GLN A 239 -33.26 -37.98 20.89
N MET A 240 -33.87 -37.97 19.70
CA MET A 240 -33.54 -38.91 18.63
C MET A 240 -32.08 -38.75 18.16
N GLU A 241 -31.66 -37.51 17.88
CA GLU A 241 -30.29 -37.19 17.49
C GLU A 241 -29.27 -37.58 18.57
N LYS A 242 -29.61 -37.37 19.85
CA LYS A 242 -28.75 -37.79 20.98
C LYS A 242 -28.55 -39.31 21.04
N ARG A 243 -29.50 -40.09 20.51
CA ARG A 243 -29.41 -41.56 20.38
C ARG A 243 -28.76 -41.99 19.07
N GLY A 244 -28.24 -41.05 18.27
CA GLY A 244 -27.63 -41.33 16.97
C GLY A 244 -28.63 -41.53 15.84
N VAL A 245 -29.92 -41.27 16.05
CA VAL A 245 -30.94 -41.33 14.99
C VAL A 245 -31.03 -39.99 14.31
N GLU A 246 -30.62 -39.94 13.04
CA GLU A 246 -30.73 -38.73 12.24
C GLU A 246 -32.20 -38.37 11.96
N THR A 247 -32.48 -37.09 12.03
CA THR A 247 -33.78 -36.48 11.80
C THR A 247 -33.68 -35.50 10.65
N PHE A 248 -34.79 -35.26 9.96
CA PHE A 248 -34.85 -34.28 8.88
C PHE A 248 -34.33 -32.89 9.32
N LEU A 249 -34.77 -32.40 10.48
CA LEU A 249 -34.33 -31.12 11.03
C LEU A 249 -32.85 -31.12 11.45
N GLY A 250 -32.35 -32.25 11.95
CA GLY A 250 -30.94 -32.42 12.27
C GLY A 250 -30.05 -32.37 11.03
N ASN A 251 -30.44 -33.07 9.96
CA ASN A 251 -29.78 -33.03 8.66
C ASN A 251 -29.79 -31.61 8.06
N LEU A 252 -30.94 -30.94 8.06
CA LEU A 252 -31.04 -29.55 7.63
C LEU A 252 -30.07 -28.63 8.39
N ASN A 253 -29.94 -28.80 9.70
CA ASN A 253 -28.99 -28.02 10.49
C ASN A 253 -27.53 -28.39 10.25
N ARG A 254 -27.21 -29.65 9.92
CA ARG A 254 -25.88 -30.06 9.46
C ARG A 254 -25.54 -29.36 8.14
N ASP A 255 -26.47 -29.35 7.19
CA ASP A 255 -26.30 -28.68 5.89
C ASP A 255 -26.12 -27.17 6.03
N ILE A 256 -26.92 -26.52 6.89
CA ILE A 256 -26.79 -25.08 7.19
C ILE A 256 -25.40 -24.77 7.77
N ARG A 257 -24.91 -25.59 8.70
CA ARG A 257 -23.56 -25.40 9.28
C ARG A 257 -22.46 -25.59 8.24
N ALA A 258 -22.59 -26.60 7.37
CA ALA A 258 -21.65 -26.85 6.28
C ALA A 258 -21.62 -25.66 5.30
N ALA A 259 -22.79 -25.16 4.89
CA ALA A 259 -22.92 -23.99 4.03
C ALA A 259 -22.31 -22.72 4.66
N ASN A 260 -22.57 -22.46 5.94
CA ASN A 260 -21.98 -21.33 6.66
C ASN A 260 -20.44 -21.43 6.74
N SER A 261 -19.90 -22.63 7.00
CA SER A 261 -18.44 -22.87 7.04
C SER A 261 -17.79 -22.65 5.67
N LEU A 262 -18.41 -23.16 4.61
CA LEU A 262 -17.96 -22.94 3.23
C LEU A 262 -17.95 -21.44 2.88
N MET A 263 -19.03 -20.73 3.19
CA MET A 263 -19.15 -19.30 2.96
C MET A 263 -18.07 -18.50 3.71
N GLN A 264 -17.78 -18.87 4.95
CA GLN A 264 -16.70 -18.24 5.74
C GLN A 264 -15.31 -18.52 5.13
N SER A 265 -15.08 -19.73 4.64
CA SER A 265 -13.83 -20.12 3.98
C SER A 265 -13.63 -19.34 2.68
N ILE A 266 -14.68 -19.23 1.85
CA ILE A 266 -14.67 -18.40 0.62
C ILE A 266 -14.35 -16.95 0.95
N ARG A 267 -15.00 -16.36 1.95
CA ARG A 267 -14.73 -14.97 2.37
C ARG A 267 -13.29 -14.77 2.84
N SER A 268 -12.75 -15.75 3.58
CA SER A 268 -11.37 -15.69 4.06
C SER A 268 -10.38 -15.77 2.89
N ALA A 269 -10.65 -16.63 1.91
CA ALA A 269 -9.86 -16.70 0.67
C ALA A 269 -9.90 -15.39 -0.12
N ILE A 270 -11.08 -14.79 -0.31
CA ILE A 270 -11.23 -13.49 -0.99
C ILE A 270 -10.43 -12.40 -0.28
N ARG A 271 -10.50 -12.30 1.06
CA ARG A 271 -9.69 -11.34 1.83
C ARG A 271 -8.20 -11.59 1.67
N GLY A 272 -7.78 -12.86 1.63
CA GLY A 272 -6.39 -13.23 1.36
C GLY A 272 -5.91 -12.74 -0.01
N LEU A 273 -6.71 -12.98 -1.05
CA LEU A 273 -6.43 -12.50 -2.41
C LEU A 273 -6.40 -10.97 -2.49
N GLN A 274 -7.31 -10.27 -1.83
CA GLN A 274 -7.31 -8.80 -1.78
C GLN A 274 -6.03 -8.25 -1.14
N ARG A 275 -5.55 -8.85 -0.05
CA ARG A 275 -4.27 -8.49 0.57
C ARG A 275 -3.10 -8.75 -0.36
N TRP A 276 -3.10 -9.88 -1.06
CA TRP A 276 -2.05 -10.21 -2.02
C TRP A 276 -2.02 -9.25 -3.22
N ILE A 277 -3.19 -8.85 -3.74
CA ILE A 277 -3.30 -7.82 -4.80
C ILE A 277 -2.75 -6.48 -4.30
N ALA A 278 -3.06 -6.09 -3.06
CA ALA A 278 -2.53 -4.86 -2.48
C ALA A 278 -1.00 -4.89 -2.37
N ASP A 279 -0.42 -5.98 -1.86
CA ASP A 279 1.03 -6.20 -1.77
C ASP A 279 1.72 -6.17 -3.15
N LEU A 280 1.12 -6.81 -4.16
CA LEU A 280 1.62 -6.74 -5.53
C LEU A 280 1.58 -5.33 -6.11
N THR A 281 0.53 -4.57 -5.81
CA THR A 281 0.39 -3.19 -6.29
C THR A 281 1.45 -2.29 -5.68
N GLU A 282 1.74 -2.45 -4.38
CA GLU A 282 2.82 -1.74 -3.69
C GLU A 282 4.19 -2.09 -4.29
N LYS A 283 4.47 -3.38 -4.50
CA LYS A 283 5.72 -3.84 -5.14
C LYS A 283 5.87 -3.32 -6.56
N LYS A 284 4.79 -3.29 -7.34
CA LYS A 284 4.77 -2.70 -8.68
C LYS A 284 5.14 -1.22 -8.62
N GLN A 285 4.60 -0.47 -7.65
CA GLN A 285 4.91 0.94 -7.49
C GLN A 285 6.39 1.15 -7.15
N LEU A 286 6.93 0.38 -6.20
CA LEU A 286 8.36 0.44 -5.85
C LEU A 286 9.27 0.16 -7.05
N LEU A 287 8.91 -0.80 -7.90
CA LEU A 287 9.64 -1.09 -9.14
C LEU A 287 9.55 0.06 -10.14
N LEU A 288 8.38 0.68 -10.30
CA LEU A 288 8.20 1.85 -11.17
C LEU A 288 9.02 3.03 -10.67
N ASP A 289 8.98 3.33 -9.37
CA ASP A 289 9.77 4.41 -8.77
C ASP A 289 11.28 4.14 -8.90
N ALA A 290 11.70 2.88 -8.77
CA ALA A 290 13.09 2.49 -9.00
C ALA A 290 13.49 2.63 -10.48
N LEU A 291 12.60 2.28 -11.41
CA LEU A 291 12.81 2.45 -12.85
C LEU A 291 12.88 3.93 -13.23
N GLU A 292 12.03 4.78 -12.65
CA GLU A 292 12.08 6.24 -12.85
C GLU A 292 13.36 6.84 -12.29
N LYS A 293 13.81 6.42 -11.09
CA LYS A 293 15.10 6.84 -10.53
C LYS A 293 16.30 6.34 -11.32
N ALA A 294 16.18 5.18 -11.98
CA ALA A 294 17.23 4.58 -12.79
C ALA A 294 17.26 5.09 -14.24
N LYS A 295 16.27 5.89 -14.68
CA LYS A 295 16.40 6.62 -15.95
C LYS A 295 17.51 7.64 -15.79
N GLU A 296 18.67 7.33 -16.37
CA GLU A 296 19.71 8.31 -16.58
C GLU A 296 19.12 9.53 -17.32
N PRO A 297 19.45 10.76 -16.90
CA PRO A 297 18.93 11.95 -17.56
C PRO A 297 19.32 11.89 -19.03
N THR A 298 18.34 12.06 -19.91
CA THR A 298 18.63 12.04 -21.33
C THR A 298 19.53 13.22 -21.68
N LEU A 299 20.28 13.13 -22.77
CA LEU A 299 21.07 14.26 -23.26
C LEU A 299 20.21 15.52 -23.46
N SER A 300 18.92 15.35 -23.78
CA SER A 300 17.96 16.45 -23.89
C SER A 300 17.68 17.11 -22.53
N ASP A 301 17.48 16.31 -21.47
CA ASP A 301 17.28 16.82 -20.12
C ASP A 301 18.51 17.59 -19.64
N LEU A 302 19.71 17.06 -19.90
CA LEU A 302 20.98 17.72 -19.57
C LEU A 302 21.20 19.03 -20.34
N LEU A 303 20.70 19.15 -21.57
CA LEU A 303 20.76 20.41 -22.33
C LEU A 303 19.77 21.46 -21.80
N VAL A 304 18.61 21.04 -21.31
CA VAL A 304 17.67 21.93 -20.61
C VAL A 304 18.29 22.43 -19.31
N ASP A 305 18.95 21.56 -18.54
CA ASP A 305 19.70 21.93 -17.34
C ASP A 305 20.83 22.91 -17.64
N TYR A 306 21.54 22.72 -18.77
CA TYR A 306 22.56 23.67 -19.22
C TYR A 306 21.95 25.06 -19.49
N PHE A 307 20.81 25.12 -20.18
CA PHE A 307 20.13 26.39 -20.45
C PHE A 307 19.72 27.11 -19.16
N ASN A 308 19.16 26.37 -18.20
CA ASN A 308 18.78 26.90 -16.89
C ASN A 308 20.00 27.40 -16.11
N LEU A 309 21.09 26.63 -16.08
CA LEU A 309 22.36 27.02 -15.47
C LEU A 309 22.89 28.35 -16.04
N ARG A 310 22.82 28.53 -17.36
CA ARG A 310 23.28 29.75 -18.02
C ARG A 310 22.39 30.95 -17.72
N ASN A 311 21.10 30.75 -17.49
CA ASN A 311 20.19 31.81 -17.06
C ASN A 311 20.44 32.20 -15.59
N GLU A 312 20.70 31.24 -14.70
CA GLU A 312 21.05 31.49 -13.30
C GLU A 312 22.34 32.30 -13.16
N GLN A 313 23.40 31.95 -13.91
CA GLN A 313 24.70 32.66 -13.92
C GLN A 313 24.60 34.14 -14.32
N ARG A 314 23.48 34.56 -14.89
CA ARG A 314 23.23 35.92 -15.39
C ARG A 314 22.00 36.56 -14.76
N SER A 315 21.63 36.09 -13.57
CA SER A 315 20.53 36.64 -12.76
C SER A 315 20.70 38.16 -12.56
N ASP A 316 21.93 38.61 -12.31
CA ASP A 316 22.29 40.01 -11.99
C ASP A 316 22.58 40.92 -13.20
N TRP A 317 22.38 40.43 -14.43
CA TRP A 317 22.70 41.21 -15.65
C TRP A 317 21.59 42.18 -16.04
N SER A 318 21.96 43.24 -16.78
CA SER A 318 20.97 44.18 -17.35
C SER A 318 20.02 43.47 -18.32
N GLY A 319 18.74 43.86 -18.33
CA GLY A 319 17.69 43.16 -19.07
C GLY A 319 17.99 42.99 -20.57
N LYS A 320 18.57 44.01 -21.22
CA LYS A 320 18.95 43.96 -22.64
C LYS A 320 20.09 42.97 -22.92
N ALA A 321 21.09 42.91 -22.05
CA ALA A 321 22.20 41.96 -22.17
C ALA A 321 21.75 40.53 -21.88
N LYS A 322 20.90 40.35 -20.86
CA LYS A 322 20.29 39.07 -20.49
C LYS A 322 19.48 38.48 -21.64
N LEU A 323 18.56 39.25 -22.22
CA LEU A 323 17.73 38.81 -23.35
C LEU A 323 18.57 38.39 -24.57
N LYS A 324 19.57 39.20 -24.95
CA LYS A 324 20.45 38.89 -26.09
C LYS A 324 21.20 37.57 -25.87
N CYS A 325 21.71 37.33 -24.67
CA CYS A 325 22.42 36.10 -24.35
C CYS A 325 21.50 34.88 -24.21
N THR A 326 20.30 35.04 -23.64
CA THR A 326 19.32 33.96 -23.54
C THR A 326 18.84 33.48 -24.91
N VAL A 327 18.59 34.40 -25.85
CA VAL A 327 18.23 34.04 -27.24
C VAL A 327 19.36 33.26 -27.92
N ARG A 328 20.61 33.71 -27.77
CA ARG A 328 21.77 32.99 -28.32
C ARG A 328 21.94 31.60 -27.73
N ASP A 329 21.86 31.48 -26.40
CA ASP A 329 22.01 30.19 -25.72
C ASP A 329 20.85 29.24 -26.08
N PHE A 330 19.64 29.76 -26.31
CA PHE A 330 18.51 28.99 -26.83
C PHE A 330 18.76 28.48 -28.25
N GLU A 331 19.29 29.31 -29.15
CA GLU A 331 19.68 28.88 -30.50
C GLU A 331 20.78 27.80 -30.47
N GLU A 332 21.75 27.92 -29.57
CA GLU A 332 22.81 26.92 -29.38
C GLU A 332 22.24 25.58 -28.88
N VAL A 333 21.34 25.61 -27.89
CA VAL A 333 20.67 24.42 -27.35
C VAL A 333 19.76 23.78 -28.40
N LYS A 334 19.01 24.58 -29.15
CA LYS A 334 18.17 24.08 -30.25
C LYS A 334 19.00 23.31 -31.28
N ARG A 335 20.13 23.87 -31.73
CA ARG A 335 21.03 23.19 -32.68
C ARG A 335 21.60 21.90 -32.11
N ALA A 336 21.92 21.88 -30.82
CA ALA A 336 22.39 20.68 -30.14
C ALA A 336 21.30 19.58 -30.11
N VAL A 337 20.05 19.94 -29.77
CA VAL A 337 18.91 19.00 -29.77
C VAL A 337 18.61 18.48 -31.18
N ASP A 338 18.60 19.36 -32.20
CA ASP A 338 18.38 18.96 -33.59
C ASP A 338 19.46 17.97 -34.06
N TYR A 339 20.73 18.18 -33.67
CA TYR A 339 21.84 17.27 -33.98
C TYR A 339 21.68 15.91 -33.30
N LEU A 340 21.39 15.89 -32.00
CA LEU A 340 21.17 14.66 -31.23
C LEU A 340 20.02 13.84 -31.81
N LYS A 341 18.92 14.50 -32.19
CA LYS A 341 17.77 13.87 -32.82
C LYS A 341 18.09 13.29 -34.19
N ALA A 342 18.83 14.03 -35.04
CA ALA A 342 19.22 13.55 -36.36
C ALA A 342 20.12 12.31 -36.29
N HIS A 343 20.94 12.18 -35.24
CA HIS A 343 21.88 11.07 -35.06
C HIS A 343 21.41 10.03 -34.02
N SER A 344 20.18 10.16 -33.51
CA SER A 344 19.58 9.25 -32.53
C SER A 344 20.42 9.04 -31.26
N LEU A 345 21.10 10.08 -30.79
CA LEU A 345 21.94 10.06 -29.60
C LEU A 345 21.13 10.48 -28.37
N ASN A 346 20.98 9.60 -27.38
CA ASN A 346 20.06 9.83 -26.25
C ASN A 346 20.75 9.79 -24.88
N THR A 347 21.85 9.05 -24.73
CA THR A 347 22.60 8.85 -23.47
C THR A 347 24.01 9.44 -23.53
N VAL A 348 24.65 9.61 -22.37
CA VAL A 348 26.04 10.10 -22.30
C VAL A 348 27.02 9.10 -22.94
N GLU A 349 26.69 7.82 -22.88
CA GLU A 349 27.39 6.70 -23.50
C GLU A 349 27.32 6.80 -25.02
N ASP A 350 26.14 7.07 -25.59
CA ASP A 350 25.96 7.29 -27.03
C ASP A 350 26.83 8.46 -27.52
N LEU A 351 26.84 9.55 -26.76
CA LEU A 351 27.66 10.73 -27.07
C LEU A 351 29.16 10.39 -27.02
N ASN A 352 29.61 9.64 -26.02
CA ASN A 352 31.00 9.23 -25.89
C ASN A 352 31.44 8.29 -27.01
N ALA A 353 30.57 7.35 -27.40
CA ALA A 353 30.80 6.46 -28.53
C ALA A 353 30.94 7.25 -29.83
N ALA A 354 29.99 8.16 -30.12
CA ALA A 354 30.03 9.02 -31.31
C ALA A 354 31.30 9.88 -31.38
N ILE A 355 31.72 10.47 -30.26
CA ILE A 355 32.98 11.25 -30.19
C ILE A 355 34.19 10.36 -30.45
N LYS A 356 34.22 9.17 -29.88
CA LYS A 356 35.32 8.21 -30.03
C LYS A 356 35.44 7.75 -31.48
N ASP A 357 34.34 7.35 -32.10
CA ASP A 357 34.32 6.85 -33.48
C ASP A 357 34.74 7.95 -34.47
N LEU A 358 34.23 9.16 -34.28
CA LEU A 358 34.62 10.31 -35.09
C LEU A 358 36.10 10.67 -34.90
N SER A 359 36.61 10.59 -33.67
CA SER A 359 38.04 10.80 -33.39
C SER A 359 38.90 9.72 -34.02
N GLN A 360 38.48 8.45 -33.98
CA GLN A 360 39.20 7.33 -34.62
C GLN A 360 39.26 7.48 -36.13
N THR A 361 38.24 8.09 -36.73
CA THR A 361 38.18 8.38 -38.17
C THR A 361 39.05 9.59 -38.54
N ALA A 362 39.00 10.68 -37.78
CA ALA A 362 39.71 11.93 -38.10
C ALA A 362 41.21 11.91 -37.73
N ALA A 363 41.62 11.19 -36.69
CA ALA A 363 43.00 11.13 -36.22
C ALA A 363 44.02 10.60 -37.26
N PRO A 364 43.78 9.47 -37.96
CA PRO A 364 44.72 8.98 -38.98
C PRO A 364 44.82 9.95 -40.16
N LEU A 365 43.71 10.56 -40.60
CA LEU A 365 43.69 11.54 -41.69
C LEU A 365 44.56 12.77 -41.35
N ARG A 366 44.42 13.33 -40.13
CA ARG A 366 45.26 14.44 -39.66
C ARG A 366 46.74 14.05 -39.57
N LYS A 367 47.04 12.83 -39.12
CA LYS A 367 48.42 12.32 -39.01
C LYS A 367 49.05 12.18 -40.38
N GLN A 368 48.33 11.62 -41.35
CA GLN A 368 48.81 11.42 -42.71
C GLN A 368 48.99 12.75 -43.43
N LEU A 369 48.06 13.69 -43.29
CA LEU A 369 48.19 15.05 -43.83
C LEU A 369 49.47 15.74 -43.33
N LYS A 370 49.73 15.66 -42.02
CA LYS A 370 50.96 16.20 -41.42
C LYS A 370 52.23 15.51 -41.95
N LEU A 371 52.17 14.20 -42.20
CA LEU A 371 53.28 13.45 -42.78
C LEU A 371 53.56 13.90 -44.22
N ASN A 372 52.50 14.04 -45.03
CA ASN A 372 52.60 14.51 -46.41
C ASN A 372 53.17 15.93 -46.47
N GLU A 373 52.67 16.85 -45.63
CA GLU A 373 53.18 18.23 -45.54
C GLU A 373 54.67 18.27 -45.18
N ASN A 374 55.10 17.43 -44.24
CA ASN A 374 56.52 17.32 -43.86
C ASN A 374 57.37 16.77 -45.02
N ARG A 375 56.87 15.77 -45.75
CA ARG A 375 57.60 15.17 -46.89
C ARG A 375 57.67 16.14 -48.06
N MET A 376 56.59 16.83 -48.41
CA MET A 376 56.58 17.88 -49.42
C MET A 376 57.59 19.00 -49.09
N ARG A 377 57.68 19.40 -47.81
CA ARG A 377 58.68 20.36 -47.35
C ARG A 377 60.12 19.83 -47.52
N ALA A 378 60.34 18.54 -47.23
CA ALA A 378 61.64 17.91 -47.44
C ALA A 378 62.01 17.82 -48.93
N ILE A 379 61.06 17.50 -49.81
CA ILE A 379 61.28 17.48 -51.26
C ILE A 379 61.67 18.88 -51.76
N ALA A 380 60.98 19.94 -51.31
CA ALA A 380 61.35 21.31 -51.64
C ALA A 380 62.80 21.63 -51.21
N GLN A 381 63.18 21.26 -49.97
CA GLN A 381 64.54 21.44 -49.46
C GLN A 381 65.59 20.65 -50.27
N ILE A 382 65.26 19.44 -50.75
CA ILE A 382 66.15 18.64 -51.60
C ILE A 382 66.34 19.33 -52.95
N LYS A 383 65.27 19.83 -53.59
CA LYS A 383 65.35 20.53 -54.88
C LYS A 383 66.16 21.81 -54.77
N ASP A 384 65.93 22.62 -53.74
CA ASP A 384 66.69 23.84 -53.48
C ASP A 384 68.18 23.54 -53.25
N ALA A 385 68.49 22.53 -52.43
CA ALA A 385 69.87 22.10 -52.18
C ALA A 385 70.53 21.53 -53.45
N ALA A 386 69.80 20.79 -54.28
CA ALA A 386 70.31 20.24 -55.54
C ALA A 386 70.64 21.34 -56.56
N ALA A 387 69.82 22.38 -56.65
CA ALA A 387 70.07 23.54 -57.51
C ALA A 387 71.33 24.30 -57.06
N VAL A 388 71.50 24.53 -55.75
CA VAL A 388 72.70 25.14 -55.17
C VAL A 388 73.94 24.27 -55.41
N HIS A 389 73.83 22.95 -55.18
CA HIS A 389 74.92 22.01 -55.42
C HIS A 389 75.35 22.02 -56.89
N ALA A 390 74.41 21.93 -57.84
CA ALA A 390 74.73 21.95 -59.27
C ALA A 390 75.37 23.27 -59.71
N LYS A 391 74.85 24.41 -59.23
CA LYS A 391 75.38 25.75 -59.55
C LYS A 391 76.80 25.96 -59.05
N LEU A 392 77.11 25.49 -57.83
CA LEU A 392 78.39 25.74 -57.17
C LEU A 392 79.40 24.59 -57.34
N LYS A 393 79.00 23.49 -57.99
CA LYS A 393 79.89 22.36 -58.29
C LYS A 393 81.14 22.76 -59.08
N PRO A 394 81.09 23.62 -60.12
CA PRO A 394 82.30 24.02 -60.85
C PRO A 394 83.30 24.79 -59.98
N VAL A 395 82.80 25.63 -59.06
CA VAL A 395 83.62 26.37 -58.09
C VAL A 395 84.30 25.41 -57.12
N HIS A 396 83.53 24.46 -56.57
CA HIS A 396 84.05 23.41 -55.70
C HIS A 396 85.07 22.51 -56.41
N ASP A 397 84.79 22.03 -57.63
CA ASP A 397 85.70 21.18 -58.39
C ASP A 397 87.02 21.91 -58.71
N THR A 398 86.95 23.23 -58.99
CA THR A 398 88.14 24.08 -59.19
C THR A 398 88.94 24.24 -57.91
N PHE A 399 88.27 24.39 -56.76
CA PHE A 399 88.91 24.39 -55.44
C PHE A 399 89.65 23.07 -55.16
N ILE A 400 89.04 21.92 -55.47
CA ILE A 400 89.65 20.59 -55.26
C ILE A 400 90.87 20.37 -56.17
N LYS A 401 90.83 20.83 -57.42
CA LYS A 401 91.93 20.65 -58.40
C LYS A 401 93.19 21.50 -58.13
N LYS A 402 93.13 22.48 -57.24
CA LYS A 402 94.30 23.30 -56.87
C LYS A 402 95.21 22.55 -55.90
N ASN A 403 96.39 22.13 -56.37
CA ASN A 403 97.36 21.31 -55.61
C ASN A 403 98.39 22.12 -54.78
N PHE A 404 98.54 23.42 -55.01
CA PHE A 404 99.48 24.27 -54.25
C PHE A 404 98.75 25.05 -53.14
N ASN A 405 99.17 24.85 -51.89
CA ASN A 405 98.49 25.38 -50.69
C ASN A 405 98.21 26.90 -50.75
N LEU A 406 99.20 27.74 -51.11
CA LEU A 406 98.99 29.20 -51.19
C LEU A 406 97.90 29.62 -52.19
N THR A 407 97.81 28.95 -53.34
CA THR A 407 96.81 29.31 -54.38
C THR A 407 95.44 28.70 -54.11
N LYS A 408 95.39 27.64 -53.29
CA LYS A 408 94.16 27.02 -52.79
C LYS A 408 93.50 27.85 -51.70
N ASP A 409 94.28 28.39 -50.76
CA ASP A 409 93.79 29.21 -49.66
C ASP A 409 93.28 30.58 -50.13
N ALA A 410 93.96 31.22 -51.10
CA ALA A 410 93.48 32.44 -51.73
C ALA A 410 92.15 32.25 -52.48
N TYR A 411 91.98 31.10 -53.16
CA TYR A 411 90.73 30.75 -53.85
C TYR A 411 89.59 30.44 -52.86
N ALA A 412 89.90 29.76 -51.76
CA ALA A 412 88.95 29.52 -50.67
C ALA A 412 88.47 30.81 -50.02
N ALA A 413 89.35 31.80 -49.83
CA ALA A 413 88.99 33.10 -49.28
C ALA A 413 88.12 33.92 -50.25
N GLN A 414 88.40 33.87 -51.56
CA GLN A 414 87.64 34.58 -52.60
C GLN A 414 86.23 33.98 -52.82
N HIS A 415 86.09 32.65 -52.69
CA HIS A 415 84.84 31.92 -52.92
C HIS A 415 84.25 31.32 -51.63
N LYS A 416 84.52 31.92 -50.47
CA LYS A 416 84.15 31.39 -49.14
C LYS A 416 82.66 31.09 -49.01
N ASP A 417 81.81 32.07 -49.30
CA ASP A 417 80.35 31.94 -49.17
C ASP A 417 79.78 30.89 -50.14
N GLU A 418 80.40 30.74 -51.32
CA GLU A 418 80.03 29.76 -52.33
C GLU A 418 80.42 28.33 -51.91
N LEU A 419 81.61 28.14 -51.32
CA LEU A 419 82.04 26.84 -50.79
C LEU A 419 81.24 26.44 -49.54
N ASP A 420 80.91 27.38 -48.65
CA ASP A 420 80.07 27.13 -47.48
C ASP A 420 78.63 26.78 -47.88
N ALA A 421 78.06 27.48 -48.87
CA ALA A 421 76.76 27.16 -49.46
C ALA A 421 76.75 25.79 -50.14
N PHE A 422 77.81 25.43 -50.87
CA PHE A 422 77.98 24.11 -51.48
C PHE A 422 78.05 23.01 -50.42
N ASN A 423 78.85 23.18 -49.37
CA ASN A 423 78.96 22.21 -48.27
C ASN A 423 77.65 22.06 -47.48
N LYS A 424 76.90 23.15 -47.30
CA LYS A 424 75.56 23.12 -46.70
C LYS A 424 74.56 22.37 -47.58
N ALA A 425 74.62 22.57 -48.90
CA ALA A 425 73.81 21.83 -49.86
C ALA A 425 74.12 20.32 -49.83
N VAL A 426 75.40 19.94 -49.84
CA VAL A 426 75.82 18.53 -49.72
C VAL A 426 75.32 17.89 -48.42
N ARG A 427 75.46 18.56 -47.27
CA ARG A 427 74.95 18.04 -45.98
C ARG A 427 73.43 17.83 -46.00
N THR A 428 72.70 18.75 -46.63
CA THR A 428 71.22 18.68 -46.73
C THR A 428 70.80 17.53 -47.64
N LEU A 429 71.47 17.37 -48.80
CA LEU A 429 71.22 16.27 -49.73
C LEU A 429 71.55 14.91 -49.10
N MET A 430 72.69 14.78 -48.43
CA MET A 430 73.04 13.53 -47.73
C MET A 430 72.04 13.20 -46.62
N LYS A 431 71.55 14.19 -45.87
CA LYS A 431 70.58 13.97 -44.79
C LYS A 431 69.18 13.58 -45.29
N LEU A 432 68.69 14.20 -46.36
CA LEU A 432 67.30 14.07 -46.80
C LEU A 432 67.11 13.13 -48.00
N ASN A 433 68.15 12.94 -48.80
CA ASN A 433 68.13 12.11 -50.02
C ASN A 433 69.14 10.94 -49.96
N GLY A 434 70.08 10.94 -48.99
CA GLY A 434 71.11 9.90 -48.85
C GLY A 434 72.23 9.96 -49.92
N SER A 435 72.10 10.83 -50.92
CA SER A 435 73.04 11.02 -52.01
C SER A 435 72.96 12.44 -52.56
N THR A 436 74.06 12.93 -53.15
CA THR A 436 74.10 14.18 -53.92
C THR A 436 73.52 14.05 -55.32
N ALA A 437 73.32 12.81 -55.82
CA ALA A 437 72.61 12.56 -57.06
C ALA A 437 71.10 12.59 -56.82
N VAL A 438 70.42 13.52 -57.48
CA VAL A 438 68.98 13.77 -57.28
C VAL A 438 68.22 13.44 -58.56
N ASN A 439 67.20 12.59 -58.43
CA ASN A 439 66.25 12.32 -59.50
C ASN A 439 65.07 13.29 -59.40
N PHE A 440 65.14 14.39 -60.16
CA PHE A 440 64.11 15.44 -60.14
C PHE A 440 62.74 14.92 -60.59
N SER A 441 62.70 14.09 -61.65
CA SER A 441 61.45 13.52 -62.17
C SER A 441 60.72 12.68 -61.12
N ALA A 442 61.44 11.84 -60.39
CA ALA A 442 60.87 11.04 -59.30
C ALA A 442 60.35 11.91 -58.13
N LEU A 443 61.08 12.98 -57.77
CA LEU A 443 60.67 13.90 -56.71
C LEU A 443 59.51 14.82 -57.12
N ASP A 444 59.44 15.22 -58.39
CA ASP A 444 58.29 15.95 -58.96
C ASP A 444 57.04 15.08 -58.93
N ALA A 445 57.15 13.82 -59.38
CA ALA A 445 56.06 12.85 -59.32
C ALA A 445 55.61 12.58 -57.87
N GLU A 446 56.54 12.40 -56.92
CA GLU A 446 56.24 12.23 -55.50
C GLU A 446 55.55 13.46 -54.92
N PHE A 447 56.04 14.67 -55.22
CA PHE A 447 55.45 15.92 -54.73
C PHE A 447 54.02 16.12 -55.25
N SER A 448 53.79 15.91 -56.55
CA SER A 448 52.46 16.02 -57.16
C SER A 448 51.49 14.98 -56.59
N ALA A 449 51.94 13.74 -56.39
CA ALA A 449 51.13 12.69 -55.76
C ALA A 449 50.77 13.04 -54.31
N LEU A 450 51.73 13.53 -53.51
CA LEU A 450 51.50 13.97 -52.13
C LEU A 450 50.60 15.21 -52.07
N GLN A 451 50.71 16.12 -53.02
CA GLN A 451 49.86 17.32 -53.10
C GLN A 451 48.40 16.93 -53.39
N SER A 452 48.17 16.05 -54.37
CA SER A 452 46.84 15.53 -54.68
C SER A 452 46.25 14.77 -53.51
N GLY A 453 46.99 13.81 -52.93
CA GLY A 453 46.54 13.05 -51.77
C GLY A 453 46.27 13.92 -50.54
N SER A 454 47.04 15.00 -50.34
CA SER A 454 46.77 15.96 -49.26
C SER A 454 45.52 16.81 -49.50
N ALA A 455 45.19 17.13 -50.76
CA ALA A 455 43.95 17.82 -51.09
C ALA A 455 42.73 16.93 -50.80
N GLU A 456 42.79 15.65 -51.18
CA GLU A 456 41.75 14.66 -50.88
C GLU A 456 41.54 14.47 -49.37
N LEU A 457 42.64 14.34 -48.60
CA LEU A 457 42.58 14.23 -47.14
C LEU A 457 41.98 15.49 -46.48
N ARG A 458 42.24 16.69 -47.04
CA ARG A 458 41.62 17.93 -46.55
C ARG A 458 40.12 17.95 -46.80
N THR A 459 39.67 17.57 -47.99
CA THR A 459 38.24 17.44 -48.31
C THR A 459 37.56 16.45 -47.36
N GLN A 460 38.16 15.29 -47.08
CA GLN A 460 37.62 14.31 -46.13
C GLN A 460 37.57 14.83 -44.68
N LEU A 461 38.50 15.71 -44.29
CA LEU A 461 38.46 16.34 -42.97
C LEU A 461 37.42 17.47 -42.90
N GLU A 462 37.21 18.20 -44.00
CA GLU A 462 36.19 19.25 -44.10
C GLU A 462 34.78 18.68 -43.98
N THR A 463 34.50 17.50 -44.54
CA THR A 463 33.19 16.85 -44.41
C THR A 463 32.89 16.42 -42.96
N LEU A 464 33.92 16.05 -42.19
CA LEU A 464 33.77 15.65 -40.78
C LEU A 464 33.75 16.85 -39.81
N GLN A 465 34.14 18.03 -40.26
CA GLN A 465 34.31 19.21 -39.41
C GLN A 465 33.02 19.69 -38.71
N PRO A 466 31.83 19.69 -39.35
CA PRO A 466 30.57 20.04 -38.70
C PRO A 466 30.24 19.12 -37.52
N ASP A 467 30.40 17.80 -37.70
CA ASP A 467 30.14 16.79 -36.67
C ASP A 467 31.11 16.92 -35.49
N ILE A 468 32.40 17.13 -35.78
CA ILE A 468 33.42 17.35 -34.75
C ILE A 468 33.05 18.58 -33.91
N SER A 469 32.59 19.65 -34.56
CA SER A 469 32.21 20.88 -33.88
C SER A 469 30.94 20.72 -33.05
N ALA A 470 29.92 20.04 -33.60
CA ALA A 470 28.65 19.78 -32.93
C ALA A 470 28.84 18.92 -31.67
N LEU A 471 29.46 17.75 -31.81
CA LEU A 471 29.69 16.83 -30.68
C LEU A 471 30.58 17.45 -29.60
N LYS A 472 31.60 18.22 -29.98
CA LYS A 472 32.47 18.93 -29.01
C LYS A 472 31.70 19.98 -28.22
N ASN A 473 30.81 20.73 -28.87
CA ASN A 473 29.98 21.73 -28.20
C ASN A 473 28.96 21.07 -27.28
N ILE A 474 28.27 20.03 -27.73
CA ILE A 474 27.33 19.23 -26.93
C ILE A 474 28.02 18.68 -25.68
N ARG A 475 29.19 18.05 -25.86
CA ARG A 475 29.99 17.52 -24.75
C ARG A 475 30.35 18.60 -23.74
N LYS A 476 30.78 19.78 -24.21
CA LYS A 476 31.10 20.92 -23.34
C LYS A 476 29.89 21.38 -22.52
N TYR A 477 28.70 21.43 -23.12
CA TYR A 477 27.48 21.85 -22.42
C TYR A 477 27.11 20.84 -21.31
N ILE A 478 27.18 19.55 -21.63
CA ILE A 478 26.90 18.47 -20.68
C ILE A 478 27.93 18.45 -19.55
N ASP A 479 29.22 18.58 -19.86
CA ASP A 479 30.28 18.63 -18.85
C ASP A 479 30.08 19.80 -17.88
N MET A 480 29.57 20.95 -18.33
CA MET A 480 29.26 22.07 -17.43
C MET A 480 28.15 21.73 -16.42
N VAL A 481 27.13 20.98 -16.83
CA VAL A 481 26.01 20.58 -15.97
C VAL A 481 26.44 19.48 -15.00
N LEU A 482 27.08 18.42 -15.52
CA LEU A 482 27.55 17.30 -14.71
C LEU A 482 28.55 17.75 -13.64
N ASN A 483 29.46 18.66 -13.97
CA ASN A 483 30.40 19.22 -12.99
C ASN A 483 29.69 20.01 -11.87
N LYS A 484 28.63 20.77 -12.18
CA LYS A 484 27.84 21.48 -11.14
C LYS A 484 27.05 20.50 -10.28
N GLN A 485 26.41 19.50 -10.88
CA GLN A 485 25.65 18.47 -10.15
C GLN A 485 26.56 17.69 -9.17
N GLN A 486 27.78 17.35 -9.59
CA GLN A 486 28.79 16.72 -8.72
C GLN A 486 29.22 17.60 -7.54
N LEU A 487 29.36 18.92 -7.75
CA LEU A 487 29.68 19.88 -6.68
C LEU A 487 28.53 20.11 -5.70
N SER A 488 27.29 19.78 -6.10
CA SER A 488 26.06 20.03 -5.32
C SER A 488 25.61 18.82 -4.49
N ALA A 489 26.21 17.64 -4.69
CA ALA A 489 25.89 16.42 -3.94
C ALA A 489 26.49 16.46 -2.51
N PRO A 490 25.80 15.90 -1.48
CA PRO A 490 26.33 15.88 -0.12
C PRO A 490 27.56 14.98 -0.05
N GLY A 491 28.75 15.58 -0.05
CA GLY A 491 30.05 14.89 -0.08
C GLY A 491 31.06 15.45 -1.10
N GLY A 492 30.71 16.49 -1.87
CA GLY A 492 31.56 17.06 -2.92
C GLY A 492 32.93 17.59 -2.45
N LYS A 493 33.95 16.74 -2.47
CA LYS A 493 35.34 17.17 -2.65
C LYS A 493 35.57 17.34 -4.15
N THR A 494 36.07 18.49 -4.57
CA THR A 494 36.77 18.61 -5.86
C THR A 494 37.85 17.51 -5.93
N PRO A 495 38.11 16.90 -7.09
CA PRO A 495 39.35 16.18 -7.26
C PRO A 495 40.44 17.25 -7.18
N GLU A 496 41.04 17.36 -5.99
CA GLU A 496 42.30 18.05 -5.82
C GLU A 496 43.20 17.45 -6.90
N LYS A 497 43.67 18.28 -7.85
CA LYS A 497 44.77 17.86 -8.72
C LYS A 497 45.91 17.54 -7.76
N GLU A 498 46.06 16.27 -7.39
CA GLU A 498 47.18 15.82 -6.58
C GLU A 498 48.43 16.31 -7.26
N SER A 499 49.06 17.32 -6.66
CA SER A 499 50.29 17.90 -7.13
C SER A 499 51.26 16.75 -7.35
N VAL A 500 51.86 16.69 -8.54
CA VAL A 500 52.87 15.69 -8.90
C VAL A 500 53.98 15.64 -7.83
N LEU A 501 54.22 16.74 -7.11
CA LEU A 501 55.13 16.81 -5.96
C LEU A 501 54.70 15.91 -4.79
N LYS A 502 53.40 15.82 -4.46
CA LYS A 502 52.90 15.00 -3.36
C LYS A 502 53.01 13.51 -3.67
N LYS A 503 52.73 13.12 -4.92
CA LYS A 503 52.98 11.75 -5.42
C LYS A 503 54.47 11.40 -5.44
N LEU A 504 55.34 12.37 -5.74
CA LEU A 504 56.79 12.17 -5.73
C LEU A 504 57.35 12.03 -4.31
N GLU A 505 56.81 12.76 -3.34
CA GLU A 505 57.19 12.64 -1.93
C GLU A 505 56.71 11.34 -1.29
N GLU A 506 55.47 10.93 -1.56
CA GLU A 506 54.92 9.65 -1.08
C GLU A 506 55.66 8.46 -1.71
N ALA A 507 56.01 8.54 -3.00
CA ALA A 507 56.84 7.52 -3.65
C ALA A 507 58.26 7.47 -3.06
N LYS A 508 58.87 8.61 -2.73
CA LYS A 508 60.18 8.66 -2.05
C LYS A 508 60.12 8.12 -0.62
N ALA A 509 59.05 8.40 0.12
CA ALA A 509 58.84 7.89 1.47
C ALA A 509 58.65 6.36 1.49
N ALA A 510 57.87 5.82 0.55
CA ALA A 510 57.69 4.37 0.38
C ALA A 510 58.99 3.67 -0.04
N GLN A 511 59.84 4.34 -0.84
CA GLN A 511 61.15 3.81 -1.22
C GLN A 511 62.16 3.81 -0.05
N PHE A 512 62.04 4.77 0.87
CA PHE A 512 62.85 4.82 2.09
C PHE A 512 62.44 3.75 3.10
N GLN A 513 61.15 3.49 3.28
CA GLN A 513 60.67 2.40 4.15
C GLN A 513 61.09 1.02 3.64
N LYS A 514 60.98 0.75 2.32
CA LYS A 514 61.47 -0.50 1.73
C LYS A 514 62.98 -0.69 1.87
N LYS A 515 63.78 0.38 1.81
CA LYS A 515 65.24 0.31 2.06
C LYS A 515 65.58 0.08 3.53
N ALA A 516 64.77 0.57 4.47
CA ALA A 516 64.97 0.32 5.90
C ALA A 516 64.63 -1.12 6.28
N GLU A 517 63.54 -1.67 5.73
CA GLU A 517 63.14 -3.08 5.94
C GLU A 517 64.15 -4.07 5.34
N GLN A 518 64.69 -3.81 4.15
CA GLN A 518 65.75 -4.63 3.58
C GLN A 518 67.07 -4.56 4.38
N LYS A 519 67.38 -3.42 5.01
CA LYS A 519 68.59 -3.29 5.83
C LYS A 519 68.49 -4.08 7.13
N ASN A 520 67.32 -4.10 7.76
CA ASN A 520 67.08 -4.88 8.98
C ASN A 520 67.08 -6.40 8.71
N HIS A 521 66.64 -6.83 7.52
CA HIS A 521 66.65 -8.26 7.15
C HIS A 521 68.04 -8.80 6.76
N THR A 522 69.06 -7.94 6.62
CA THR A 522 70.45 -8.35 6.32
C THR A 522 71.37 -8.31 7.56
N GLN A 523 70.83 -8.04 8.75
CA GLN A 523 71.57 -8.09 10.02
C GLN A 523 71.14 -9.26 10.94
N GLU A 524 70.13 -10.04 10.55
CA GLU A 524 69.66 -11.24 11.28
C GLU A 524 69.83 -12.56 10.47
N LEU A 525 70.67 -12.53 9.44
CA LEU A 525 71.22 -13.69 8.72
C LEU A 525 72.70 -13.42 8.47
#